data_AF-K0TJ79-F1
#
_entry.id   AF-K0TJ79-F1
#
_cell.length_a   1.000
_cell.length_b   1.000
_cell.length_c   1.000
_cell.angle_alpha   90.00
_cell.angle_beta   90.00
_cell.angle_gamma   90.00
#
_symmetry.space_group_name_H-M   'P 1'
#
loop_
_entity.id
_entity.type
_entity.pdbx_description
1 polymer ?
#
loop_
_entity_poly.entity_id
_entity_poly.type
_entity_poly.pdbx_seq_one_letter_code
_entity_poly.pdbx_strand_id
1 'polypeptide(L)'
;MAASDEKKHGEVFLGNPDNLKRAGYDISNNRHGNVPYNPDFECTGGSTDPADRHCPHLLNEKDDLGKPRTGREGRILHMNMPSYRDPLCPRTLKYLFTKAKRPFDIRVRVLQQNVPNEDLGCLEEYCKMMAKLRSETGGGDTSKGGPAGDACPHKDQVFIHPIHAKDAAGPTYARGLLGQDIHAAYIAGDISPQDFCMSTDSHMDFEPHWDEKMVNMWYEAQNEYAVLSTYVANIDQLGEDQTGGLNGVYEVPHLCMVTFTSQVRTHATKCARNLSKPKLTNAIWGAGLSFSKCHAELKVQVDPHTPGVFDGEEFNRAARFWTYGYDIYTPNRVFVLHDYPGSQHNPKTTGWGHGKFDQGAVKYGHYRLNTMLDIPGGEKDPKKALVLKQSKFGLGDRRTLDDLIQFSGIDLRHRKATDGRNRCGDLQWVPFTEHPKGVNYIPEFDEKSEAPLDLPYDKTSTWYDPKIDGIGAGMVERSAPEEEKEDPAEAERRIKEEEEAHKVHKKEAEKLASSNLHEEHAALAKALLVEEEGSPEHDVREVISNAAAAAINAEKQEAAGVKIFPPLVEDTPNSIPRGRFFFNRIKMDKHGIEHLPIQVQLAVMMIVLGLCVAIIVSGGTKQRKGLKANKKR
;
A
#
# COMPACT_ATOMS: atom_id res chain seq x y z
N MET A 1 15.93 -27.80 38.46
CA MET A 1 16.06 -27.14 37.15
C MET A 1 14.67 -26.72 36.75
N ALA A 2 14.33 -25.44 36.95
CA ALA A 2 13.05 -24.91 36.49
C ALA A 2 13.13 -24.83 34.96
N ALA A 3 12.20 -25.50 34.27
CA ALA A 3 11.96 -25.22 32.86
C ALA A 3 11.64 -23.73 32.77
N SER A 4 12.51 -22.95 32.12
CA SER A 4 12.20 -21.57 31.78
C SER A 4 10.95 -21.61 30.91
N ASP A 5 9.86 -20.98 31.37
CA ASP A 5 8.76 -20.59 30.51
C ASP A 5 9.35 -19.82 29.33
N GLU A 6 9.53 -20.48 28.18
CA GLU A 6 9.82 -19.79 26.93
C GLU A 6 8.64 -18.85 26.68
N LYS A 7 8.90 -17.55 26.86
CA LYS A 7 7.92 -16.52 26.54
C LYS A 7 7.52 -16.70 25.08
N LYS A 8 6.26 -17.08 24.84
CA LYS A 8 5.74 -17.17 23.47
C LYS A 8 5.77 -15.77 22.85
N HIS A 9 6.60 -15.60 21.82
CA HIS A 9 6.80 -14.33 21.13
C HIS A 9 5.78 -14.07 20.01
N GLY A 10 4.85 -14.99 19.77
CA GLY A 10 3.86 -14.96 18.69
C GLY A 10 4.10 -16.08 17.67
N GLU A 11 3.35 -16.07 16.58
CA GLU A 11 3.47 -17.02 15.48
C GLU A 11 3.08 -16.40 14.14
N VAL A 12 3.50 -17.00 13.03
CA VAL A 12 3.06 -16.67 11.67
C VAL A 12 2.35 -17.88 11.09
N PHE A 13 1.10 -17.67 10.65
CA PHE A 13 0.34 -18.68 9.95
C PHE A 13 0.66 -18.68 8.45
N LEU A 14 1.30 -19.74 7.99
CA LEU A 14 1.75 -19.93 6.61
C LEU A 14 0.68 -20.53 5.71
N GLY A 15 -0.44 -21.00 6.26
CA GLY A 15 -1.51 -21.65 5.50
C GLY A 15 -1.33 -23.16 5.33
N ASN A 16 -2.23 -23.74 4.53
CA ASN A 16 -2.30 -25.18 4.28
C ASN A 16 -1.02 -25.68 3.54
N PRO A 17 -0.39 -26.79 3.99
CA PRO A 17 0.78 -27.38 3.34
C PRO A 17 0.57 -27.75 1.87
N ASP A 18 -0.62 -28.19 1.46
CA ASP A 18 -0.91 -28.51 0.05
C ASP A 18 -0.90 -27.25 -0.82
N ASN A 19 -1.41 -26.13 -0.30
CA ASN A 19 -1.36 -24.83 -0.98
C ASN A 19 0.10 -24.35 -1.10
N LEU A 20 0.88 -24.50 -0.02
CA LEU A 20 2.31 -24.15 -0.03
C LEU A 20 3.10 -25.01 -1.02
N LYS A 21 2.85 -26.32 -1.06
CA LYS A 21 3.49 -27.24 -2.02
C LYS A 21 3.12 -26.89 -3.45
N ARG A 22 1.84 -26.58 -3.73
CA ARG A 22 1.38 -26.10 -5.05
C ARG A 22 2.03 -24.78 -5.45
N ALA A 23 2.30 -23.90 -4.49
CA ALA A 23 3.01 -22.64 -4.69
C ALA A 23 4.55 -22.79 -4.78
N GLY A 24 5.08 -24.02 -4.77
CA GLY A 24 6.51 -24.30 -4.97
C GLY A 24 7.36 -24.26 -3.70
N TYR A 25 6.75 -24.25 -2.51
CA TYR A 25 7.47 -24.32 -1.23
C TYR A 25 7.78 -25.76 -0.83
N ASP A 26 8.97 -25.96 -0.28
CA ASP A 26 9.38 -27.21 0.34
C ASP A 26 8.73 -27.35 1.72
N ILE A 27 7.83 -28.33 1.84
CA ILE A 27 7.09 -28.64 3.06
C ILE A 27 7.75 -29.73 3.91
N SER A 28 8.88 -30.31 3.48
CA SER A 28 9.51 -31.47 4.13
C SER A 28 10.06 -31.18 5.54
N ASN A 29 10.29 -29.90 5.87
CA ASN A 29 10.90 -29.45 7.12
C ASN A 29 9.87 -28.91 8.16
N ASN A 30 8.60 -29.32 8.11
CA ASN A 30 7.52 -28.87 9.03
C ASN A 30 7.32 -27.34 9.10
N ARG A 31 7.75 -26.58 8.08
CA ARG A 31 7.52 -25.12 7.99
C ARG A 31 6.20 -24.78 7.30
N HIS A 32 5.10 -25.31 7.83
CA HIS A 32 3.74 -25.08 7.35
C HIS A 32 2.78 -24.89 8.53
N GLY A 33 1.59 -24.33 8.32
CA GLY A 33 0.69 -23.99 9.42
C GLY A 33 1.26 -22.86 10.28
N ASN A 34 1.17 -22.98 11.61
CA ASN A 34 1.69 -21.96 12.53
C ASN A 34 3.18 -22.17 12.80
N VAL A 35 4.00 -21.18 12.46
CA VAL A 35 5.43 -21.16 12.79
C VAL A 35 5.67 -20.17 13.93
N PRO A 36 6.24 -20.61 15.07
CA PRO A 36 6.58 -19.71 16.17
C PRO A 36 7.50 -18.58 15.71
N TYR A 37 7.23 -17.36 16.14
CA TYR A 37 8.12 -16.24 15.90
C TYR A 37 9.25 -16.25 16.92
N ASN A 38 10.50 -16.30 16.46
CA ASN A 38 11.68 -16.14 17.31
C ASN A 38 12.41 -14.82 17.00
N PRO A 39 12.31 -13.80 17.87
CA PRO A 39 12.97 -12.50 17.65
C PRO A 39 14.50 -12.57 17.75
N ASP A 40 15.06 -13.59 18.40
CA ASP A 40 16.51 -13.80 18.47
C ASP A 40 17.07 -14.45 17.20
N PHE A 41 16.23 -15.23 16.48
CA PHE A 41 16.63 -15.80 15.19
C PHE A 41 16.96 -14.71 14.18
N GLU A 42 16.27 -13.57 14.23
CA GLU A 42 16.57 -12.40 13.41
C GLU A 42 18.02 -11.93 13.56
N CYS A 43 18.60 -12.12 14.74
CA CYS A 43 19.99 -11.79 15.01
C CYS A 43 20.95 -12.93 14.71
N THR A 44 20.61 -14.17 15.07
CA THR A 44 21.58 -15.27 15.10
C THR A 44 21.48 -16.22 13.91
N GLY A 45 20.39 -16.15 13.14
CA GLY A 45 20.06 -17.17 12.14
C GLY A 45 19.88 -18.57 12.73
N GLY A 46 19.61 -18.65 14.05
CA GLY A 46 19.56 -19.90 14.80
C GLY A 46 20.92 -20.44 15.24
N SER A 47 22.02 -19.72 14.96
CA SER A 47 23.34 -20.08 15.47
C SER A 47 23.44 -19.82 16.98
N THR A 48 24.20 -20.67 17.66
CA THR A 48 24.58 -20.48 19.07
C THR A 48 25.96 -19.83 19.22
N ASP A 49 26.70 -19.66 18.12
CA ASP A 49 28.00 -18.98 18.12
C ASP A 49 27.78 -17.45 18.22
N PRO A 50 28.35 -16.77 19.25
CA PRO A 50 28.29 -15.33 19.35
C PRO A 50 28.84 -14.58 18.12
N ALA A 51 29.75 -15.17 17.36
CA ALA A 51 30.32 -14.58 16.15
C ALA A 51 29.30 -14.47 14.99
N ASP A 52 28.27 -15.32 14.98
CA ASP A 52 27.22 -15.33 13.96
C ASP A 52 26.06 -14.35 14.28
N ARG A 53 26.15 -13.64 15.42
CA ARG A 53 25.13 -12.69 15.87
C ARG A 53 25.26 -11.37 15.12
N HIS A 54 24.38 -11.18 14.14
CA HIS A 54 24.24 -9.95 13.36
C HIS A 54 22.92 -9.28 13.72
N CYS A 55 22.95 -8.24 14.55
CA CYS A 55 21.76 -7.49 14.93
C CYS A 55 21.82 -6.04 14.45
N PRO A 56 20.71 -5.47 13.98
CA PRO A 56 20.68 -4.07 13.53
C PRO A 56 20.96 -3.06 14.65
N HIS A 57 20.52 -3.31 15.89
CA HIS A 57 20.77 -2.38 17.00
C HIS A 57 22.25 -2.23 17.37
N LEU A 58 23.10 -3.20 17.01
CA LEU A 58 24.53 -3.14 17.27
C LEU A 58 25.25 -2.12 16.37
N LEU A 59 24.58 -1.59 15.34
CA LEU A 59 25.19 -0.62 14.43
C LEU A 59 25.38 0.78 15.07
N ASN A 60 24.45 1.29 15.89
CA ASN A 60 24.67 2.53 16.65
C ASN A 60 23.95 2.48 18.02
N GLU A 61 24.51 3.07 19.09
CA GLU A 61 23.86 3.13 20.41
C GLU A 61 22.96 4.37 20.61
N LYS A 62 23.18 5.46 19.87
CA LYS A 62 22.46 6.74 19.93
C LYS A 62 22.16 7.25 18.51
N ASP A 63 21.24 8.20 18.37
CA ASP A 63 21.14 8.93 17.10
C ASP A 63 22.32 9.91 16.95
N ASP A 64 22.55 10.41 15.73
CA ASP A 64 23.66 11.33 15.40
C ASP A 64 23.59 12.67 16.16
N LEU A 65 22.48 12.96 16.84
CA LEU A 65 22.27 14.16 17.66
C LEU A 65 22.48 13.88 19.16
N GLY A 66 22.90 12.66 19.53
CA GLY A 66 23.08 12.23 20.91
C GLY A 66 21.76 12.09 21.68
N LYS A 67 20.61 12.17 21.00
CA LYS A 67 19.29 11.95 21.60
C LYS A 67 18.99 10.45 21.66
N PRO A 68 18.09 10.04 22.58
CA PRO A 68 17.58 8.69 22.57
C PRO A 68 16.93 8.34 21.22
N ARG A 69 17.15 7.12 20.73
CA ARG A 69 16.37 6.54 19.62
C ARG A 69 14.88 6.46 19.95
N THR A 70 14.55 6.44 21.24
CA THR A 70 13.18 6.50 21.75
C THR A 70 12.56 7.89 21.61
N GLY A 71 11.23 7.89 21.49
CA GLY A 71 10.41 9.06 21.79
C GLY A 71 10.20 10.03 20.63
N ARG A 72 9.09 10.75 20.76
CA ARG A 72 8.61 11.78 19.83
C ARG A 72 9.01 13.19 20.26
N GLU A 73 9.71 13.34 21.37
CA GLU A 73 10.00 14.66 21.94
C GLU A 73 10.94 15.47 21.05
N GLY A 74 10.44 16.63 20.59
CA GLY A 74 11.16 17.50 19.67
C GLY A 74 11.31 16.92 18.26
N ARG A 75 10.47 15.95 17.87
CA ARG A 75 10.39 15.38 16.52
C ARG A 75 8.98 15.54 15.96
N ILE A 76 8.89 15.96 14.71
CA ILE A 76 7.62 16.12 13.99
C ILE A 76 7.26 14.78 13.32
N LEU A 77 5.95 14.52 13.15
CA LEU A 77 5.46 13.42 12.34
C LEU A 77 4.89 14.00 11.04
N HIS A 78 5.49 13.67 9.91
CA HIS A 78 5.06 14.07 8.59
C HIS A 78 4.24 12.95 7.94
N MET A 79 3.04 13.26 7.47
CA MET A 79 2.17 12.31 6.77
C MET A 79 2.00 12.71 5.31
N ASN A 80 2.13 11.73 4.41
CA ASN A 80 1.87 11.85 2.99
C ASN A 80 0.60 11.09 2.61
N MET A 81 -0.38 11.80 2.07
CA MET A 81 -1.71 11.26 1.77
C MET A 81 -2.12 11.59 0.32
N PRO A 82 -1.94 10.67 -0.63
CA PRO A 82 -2.51 10.82 -1.96
C PRO A 82 -4.03 10.68 -1.88
N SER A 83 -4.77 11.64 -2.45
CA SER A 83 -6.23 11.65 -2.40
C SER A 83 -6.80 11.97 -3.79
N TYR A 84 -7.46 10.99 -4.41
CA TYR A 84 -8.10 11.17 -5.71
C TYR A 84 -9.60 11.08 -5.58
N ARG A 85 -10.25 12.24 -5.77
CA ARG A 85 -11.70 12.37 -5.74
C ARG A 85 -12.33 11.69 -4.53
N ASP A 86 -11.60 11.63 -3.42
CA ASP A 86 -11.95 10.81 -2.26
C ASP A 86 -12.73 11.65 -1.25
N PRO A 87 -14.03 11.38 -1.05
CA PRO A 87 -14.85 12.14 -0.11
C PRO A 87 -14.52 11.83 1.35
N LEU A 88 -13.70 10.82 1.64
CA LEU A 88 -13.35 10.38 2.99
C LEU A 88 -12.08 11.04 3.53
N CYS A 89 -11.29 11.71 2.67
CA CYS A 89 -10.09 12.47 3.06
C CYS A 89 -10.33 13.44 4.25
N PRO A 90 -11.40 14.26 4.27
CA PRO A 90 -11.72 15.11 5.42
C PRO A 90 -11.86 14.34 6.75
N ARG A 91 -12.49 13.16 6.69
CA ARG A 91 -12.74 12.32 7.85
C ARG A 91 -11.45 11.69 8.35
N THR A 92 -10.56 11.28 7.45
CA THR A 92 -9.23 10.79 7.80
C THR A 92 -8.40 11.87 8.49
N LEU A 93 -8.39 13.11 7.99
CA LEU A 93 -7.77 14.25 8.70
C LEU A 93 -8.36 14.45 10.09
N LYS A 94 -9.69 14.40 10.22
CA LYS A 94 -10.38 14.51 11.50
C LYS A 94 -9.85 13.48 12.49
N TYR A 95 -9.93 12.20 12.14
CA TYR A 95 -9.54 11.13 13.05
C TYR A 95 -8.05 11.15 13.39
N LEU A 96 -7.20 11.43 12.39
CA LEU A 96 -5.78 11.62 12.59
C LEU A 96 -5.47 12.61 13.71
N PHE A 97 -6.06 13.81 13.67
CA PHE A 97 -5.82 14.83 14.69
C PHE A 97 -6.56 14.57 16.00
N THR A 98 -7.84 14.19 15.94
CA THR A 98 -8.66 14.02 17.16
C THR A 98 -8.24 12.83 18.02
N LYS A 99 -7.58 11.83 17.42
CA LYS A 99 -7.12 10.62 18.10
C LYS A 99 -5.63 10.64 18.40
N ALA A 100 -4.88 11.66 17.98
CA ALA A 100 -3.47 11.80 18.30
C ALA A 100 -3.26 12.26 19.75
N LYS A 101 -2.20 11.76 20.40
CA LYS A 101 -1.71 12.22 21.69
C LYS A 101 -1.07 13.60 21.59
N ARG A 102 -0.30 13.85 20.52
CA ARG A 102 0.38 15.13 20.27
C ARG A 102 -0.02 15.67 18.87
N PRO A 103 -1.24 16.20 18.72
CA PRO A 103 -1.76 16.62 17.41
C PRO A 103 -1.00 17.82 16.83
N PHE A 104 -0.40 18.68 17.66
CA PHE A 104 0.39 19.85 17.21
C PHE A 104 1.75 19.50 16.59
N ASP A 105 2.23 18.28 16.82
CA ASP A 105 3.52 17.79 16.30
C ASP A 105 3.34 17.01 14.99
N ILE A 106 2.19 17.12 14.33
CA ILE A 106 1.89 16.45 13.06
C ILE A 106 1.90 17.46 11.92
N ARG A 107 2.37 17.08 10.74
CA ARG A 107 2.24 17.83 9.49
C ARG A 107 1.71 16.89 8.43
N VAL A 108 0.66 17.28 7.71
CA VAL A 108 0.01 16.42 6.72
C VAL A 108 0.11 17.07 5.34
N ARG A 109 0.67 16.36 4.37
CA ARG A 109 0.70 16.74 2.96
C ARG A 109 -0.32 15.90 2.22
N VAL A 110 -1.26 16.57 1.56
CA VAL A 110 -2.33 15.93 0.79
C VAL A 110 -2.16 16.29 -0.66
N LEU A 111 -1.94 15.30 -1.51
CA LEU A 111 -2.07 15.50 -2.95
C LEU A 111 -3.55 15.35 -3.30
N GLN A 112 -4.23 16.47 -3.47
CA GLN A 112 -5.67 16.51 -3.73
C GLN A 112 -5.92 16.56 -5.24
N GLN A 113 -6.41 15.46 -5.79
CA GLN A 113 -6.67 15.28 -7.22
C GLN A 113 -8.18 15.32 -7.47
N ASN A 114 -8.73 16.54 -7.57
CA ASN A 114 -10.19 16.78 -7.56
C ASN A 114 -10.67 17.46 -8.85
N VAL A 115 -11.96 17.33 -9.14
CA VAL A 115 -12.69 18.18 -10.08
C VAL A 115 -13.29 19.36 -9.33
N PRO A 116 -12.91 20.61 -9.65
CA PRO A 116 -13.44 21.79 -8.99
C PRO A 116 -14.96 21.88 -9.08
N ASN A 117 -15.62 22.23 -7.97
CA ASN A 117 -17.08 22.34 -7.82
C ASN A 117 -17.87 21.02 -7.93
N GLU A 118 -17.21 19.88 -8.12
CA GLU A 118 -17.85 18.56 -8.11
C GLU A 118 -17.44 17.76 -6.88
N ASP A 119 -16.13 17.72 -6.59
CA ASP A 119 -15.57 16.92 -5.50
C ASP A 119 -15.40 17.76 -4.22
N LEU A 120 -15.49 17.08 -3.07
CA LEU A 120 -15.29 17.70 -1.76
C LEU A 120 -13.82 18.04 -1.54
N GLY A 121 -13.54 19.26 -1.08
CA GLY A 121 -12.21 19.69 -0.66
C GLY A 121 -11.84 19.06 0.69
N CYS A 122 -10.64 18.46 0.77
CA CYS A 122 -10.21 17.70 1.93
C CYS A 122 -10.08 18.57 3.18
N LEU A 123 -9.38 19.72 3.06
CA LEU A 123 -9.16 20.65 4.17
C LEU A 123 -10.43 21.42 4.52
N GLU A 124 -11.18 21.88 3.52
CA GLU A 124 -12.38 22.68 3.71
C GLU A 124 -13.46 21.90 4.46
N GLU A 125 -13.72 20.65 4.07
CA GLU A 125 -14.67 19.79 4.76
C GLU A 125 -14.15 19.33 6.13
N TYR A 126 -12.83 19.12 6.29
CA TYR A 126 -12.23 18.85 7.60
C TYR A 126 -12.54 20.00 8.58
N CYS A 127 -12.34 21.25 8.15
CA CYS A 127 -12.66 22.42 8.97
C CYS A 127 -14.13 22.43 9.40
N LYS A 128 -15.06 22.13 8.49
CA LYS A 128 -16.50 22.03 8.81
C LYS A 128 -16.78 20.92 9.81
N MET A 129 -16.14 19.75 9.66
CA MET A 129 -16.28 18.64 10.60
C MET A 129 -15.77 18.99 12.00
N MET A 130 -14.66 19.72 12.11
CA MET A 130 -14.09 20.17 13.39
C MET A 130 -14.97 21.24 14.05
N ALA A 131 -15.49 22.20 13.27
CA ALA A 131 -16.43 23.20 13.77
C ALA A 131 -17.73 22.56 14.30
N LYS A 132 -18.27 21.57 13.57
CA LYS A 132 -19.43 20.79 14.01
C LYS A 132 -19.13 20.04 15.32
N LEU A 133 -18.01 19.32 15.38
CA LEU A 133 -17.58 18.58 16.58
C LEU A 133 -17.50 19.52 17.79
N ARG A 134 -16.93 20.72 17.63
CA ARG A 134 -16.89 21.73 18.69
C ARG A 134 -18.27 22.16 19.16
N SER A 135 -19.18 22.43 18.23
CA SER A 135 -20.56 22.81 18.56
C SER A 135 -21.28 21.72 19.35
N GLU A 136 -20.96 20.45 19.10
CA GLU A 136 -21.57 19.30 19.78
C GLU A 136 -20.97 19.04 21.17
N THR A 137 -19.67 19.29 21.37
CA THR A 137 -18.95 18.96 22.62
C THR A 137 -18.74 20.15 23.56
N GLY A 138 -18.96 21.39 23.08
CA GLY A 138 -18.59 22.62 23.77
C GLY A 138 -17.13 23.04 23.60
N GLY A 139 -16.33 22.30 22.83
CA GLY A 139 -14.92 22.60 22.56
C GLY A 139 -13.95 22.22 23.68
N GLY A 140 -12.71 22.68 23.55
CA GLY A 140 -11.62 22.43 24.50
C GLY A 140 -10.34 22.03 23.79
N ASP A 141 -9.96 20.76 23.93
CA ASP A 141 -8.83 20.18 23.20
C ASP A 141 -9.23 19.72 21.78
N THR A 142 -8.25 19.28 20.99
CA THR A 142 -8.45 18.78 19.62
C THR A 142 -9.50 17.66 19.53
N SER A 143 -9.55 16.74 20.49
CA SER A 143 -10.52 15.63 20.51
C SER A 143 -11.96 16.12 20.66
N LYS A 144 -12.14 17.33 21.19
CA LYS A 144 -13.43 18.05 21.32
C LYS A 144 -13.61 19.13 20.26
N GLY A 145 -12.85 19.11 19.17
CA GLY A 145 -12.98 20.10 18.10
C GLY A 145 -12.15 21.36 18.32
N GLY A 146 -11.22 21.39 19.26
CA GLY A 146 -10.28 22.50 19.48
C GLY A 146 -10.81 23.66 20.34
N PRO A 147 -9.97 24.69 20.56
CA PRO A 147 -10.30 25.81 21.45
C PRO A 147 -11.43 26.67 20.89
N ALA A 148 -12.11 27.41 21.78
CA ALA A 148 -13.13 28.37 21.38
C ALA A 148 -12.53 29.44 20.45
N GLY A 149 -13.22 29.74 19.34
CA GLY A 149 -12.81 30.74 18.35
C GLY A 149 -12.01 30.22 17.15
N ASP A 150 -11.40 29.03 17.24
CA ASP A 150 -10.59 28.48 16.14
C ASP A 150 -11.43 27.57 15.23
N ALA A 151 -12.19 28.09 14.26
CA ALA A 151 -13.08 27.28 13.40
C ALA A 151 -12.40 26.09 12.68
N CYS A 152 -11.07 26.08 12.54
CA CYS A 152 -10.35 25.00 11.88
C CYS A 152 -9.01 24.72 12.59
N PRO A 153 -9.04 23.97 13.72
CA PRO A 153 -7.82 23.61 14.43
C PRO A 153 -6.88 22.84 13.51
N HIS A 154 -5.57 23.05 13.68
CA HIS A 154 -4.51 22.41 12.89
C HIS A 154 -4.51 22.72 11.38
N LYS A 155 -5.27 23.72 10.91
CA LYS A 155 -5.28 24.14 9.50
C LYS A 155 -3.86 24.39 8.96
N ASP A 156 -3.03 25.10 9.72
CA ASP A 156 -1.66 25.46 9.32
C ASP A 156 -0.68 24.27 9.35
N GLN A 157 -1.16 23.09 9.76
CA GLN A 157 -0.41 21.84 9.74
C GLN A 157 -0.77 20.97 8.52
N VAL A 158 -1.75 21.38 7.71
CA VAL A 158 -2.23 20.65 6.53
C VAL A 158 -1.85 21.42 5.26
N PHE A 159 -1.01 20.81 4.43
CA PHE A 159 -0.54 21.35 3.17
C PHE A 159 -1.27 20.62 2.03
N ILE A 160 -2.07 21.36 1.28
CA ILE A 160 -2.77 20.84 0.10
C ILE A 160 -1.93 21.13 -1.14
N HIS A 161 -1.57 20.08 -1.87
CA HIS A 161 -1.05 20.14 -3.24
C HIS A 161 -2.22 19.81 -4.18
N PRO A 162 -2.92 20.81 -4.75
CA PRO A 162 -4.06 20.57 -5.61
C PRO A 162 -3.62 20.31 -7.05
N ILE A 163 -4.14 19.23 -7.64
CA ILE A 163 -4.11 19.04 -9.10
C ILE A 163 -5.53 18.73 -9.58
N HIS A 164 -5.80 18.97 -10.87
CA HIS A 164 -7.08 18.60 -11.44
C HIS A 164 -7.12 17.07 -11.61
N ALA A 165 -8.27 16.43 -11.32
CA ALA A 165 -8.40 14.98 -11.40
C ALA A 165 -7.98 14.41 -12.78
N LYS A 166 -8.25 15.13 -13.87
CA LYS A 166 -7.83 14.79 -15.25
C LYS A 166 -6.31 14.62 -15.47
N ASP A 167 -5.51 15.19 -14.56
CA ASP A 167 -4.05 15.17 -14.62
C ASP A 167 -3.48 14.07 -13.69
N ALA A 168 -4.36 13.30 -13.02
CA ALA A 168 -3.97 12.14 -12.22
C ALA A 168 -3.40 11.04 -13.11
N ALA A 169 -2.39 10.33 -12.60
CA ALA A 169 -1.73 9.27 -13.35
C ALA A 169 -1.48 8.01 -12.51
N GLY A 170 -2.32 7.77 -11.49
CA GLY A 170 -2.25 6.60 -10.61
C GLY A 170 -1.43 6.83 -9.34
N PRO A 171 -1.30 5.78 -8.51
CA PRO A 171 -0.79 5.90 -7.14
C PRO A 171 0.70 6.22 -7.07
N THR A 172 1.53 5.66 -7.96
CA THR A 172 2.97 5.91 -8.00
C THR A 172 3.28 7.36 -8.36
N TYR A 173 2.61 7.91 -9.37
CA TYR A 173 2.69 9.32 -9.72
C TYR A 173 2.30 10.22 -8.56
N ALA A 174 1.16 9.93 -7.92
CA ALA A 174 0.66 10.71 -6.79
C ALA A 174 1.63 10.70 -5.59
N ARG A 175 2.14 9.54 -5.22
CA ARG A 175 3.12 9.40 -4.14
C ARG A 175 4.48 9.99 -4.51
N GLY A 176 4.86 9.95 -5.80
CA GLY A 176 6.07 10.59 -6.30
C GLY A 176 6.03 12.11 -6.17
N LEU A 177 4.90 12.75 -6.49
CA LEU A 177 4.70 14.19 -6.25
C LEU A 177 4.78 14.54 -4.76
N LEU A 178 4.18 13.74 -3.88
CA LEU A 178 4.32 13.92 -2.43
C LEU A 178 5.78 13.76 -1.95
N GLY A 179 6.54 12.85 -2.57
CA GLY A 179 7.98 12.70 -2.34
C GLY A 179 8.75 13.98 -2.69
N GLN A 180 8.38 14.66 -3.78
CA GLN A 180 8.95 15.96 -4.15
C GLN A 180 8.62 17.04 -3.11
N ASP A 181 7.36 17.09 -2.63
CA ASP A 181 6.94 18.05 -1.60
C ASP A 181 7.69 17.83 -0.26
N ILE A 182 7.95 16.57 0.11
CA ILE A 182 8.76 16.21 1.27
C ILE A 182 10.21 16.65 1.08
N HIS A 183 10.78 16.40 -0.09
CA HIS A 183 12.15 16.81 -0.39
C HIS A 183 12.29 18.34 -0.36
N ALA A 184 11.34 19.08 -0.96
CA ALA A 184 11.33 20.54 -0.93
C ALA A 184 11.26 21.08 0.50
N ALA A 185 10.44 20.47 1.36
CA ALA A 185 10.35 20.85 2.76
C ALA A 185 11.61 20.52 3.58
N TYR A 186 12.31 19.43 3.24
CA TYR A 186 13.63 19.13 3.80
C TYR A 186 14.66 20.21 3.43
N ILE A 187 14.72 20.60 2.16
CA ILE A 187 15.60 21.70 1.70
C ILE A 187 15.26 23.02 2.39
N ALA A 188 13.98 23.29 2.65
CA ALA A 188 13.53 24.48 3.39
C ALA A 188 13.85 24.43 4.90
N GLY A 189 14.28 23.28 5.43
CA GLY A 189 14.54 23.07 6.86
C GLY A 189 13.30 22.78 7.70
N ASP A 190 12.15 22.52 7.08
CA ASP A 190 10.88 22.19 7.75
C ASP A 190 10.79 20.72 8.18
N ILE A 191 11.68 19.87 7.63
CA ILE A 191 11.78 18.45 7.94
C ILE A 191 13.21 18.13 8.34
N SER A 192 13.37 17.47 9.48
CA SER A 192 14.63 16.81 9.83
C SER A 192 14.65 15.38 9.30
N PRO A 193 15.78 14.84 8.81
CA PRO A 193 15.92 13.42 8.52
C PRO A 193 15.57 12.50 9.71
N GLN A 194 15.69 13.04 10.93
CA GLN A 194 15.37 12.36 12.20
C GLN A 194 13.91 12.46 12.66
N ASP A 195 13.09 13.23 11.95
CA ASP A 195 11.63 13.22 12.15
C ASP A 195 11.03 11.88 11.72
N PHE A 196 9.75 11.67 12.01
CA PHE A 196 9.03 10.48 11.54
C PHE A 196 8.21 10.80 10.29
N CYS A 197 8.28 9.93 9.29
CA CYS A 197 7.52 10.04 8.07
C CYS A 197 6.58 8.83 7.93
N MET A 198 5.35 9.11 7.54
CA MET A 198 4.30 8.12 7.32
C MET A 198 3.64 8.34 5.96
N SER A 199 3.40 7.28 5.20
CA SER A 199 2.56 7.30 4.00
C SER A 199 1.44 6.27 4.14
N THR A 200 0.22 6.69 3.85
CA THR A 200 -1.01 5.87 3.86
C THR A 200 -1.95 6.36 2.77
N ASP A 201 -3.11 5.72 2.63
CA ASP A 201 -4.19 6.21 1.76
C ASP A 201 -5.00 7.34 2.44
N SER A 202 -6.01 7.86 1.73
CA SER A 202 -6.83 9.00 2.19
C SER A 202 -8.15 8.64 2.87
N HIS A 203 -8.39 7.37 3.16
CA HIS A 203 -9.62 6.87 3.79
C HIS A 203 -9.29 5.94 4.96
N MET A 204 -8.43 6.45 5.83
CA MET A 204 -7.96 5.76 7.04
C MET A 204 -8.75 6.17 8.28
N ASP A 205 -8.68 5.32 9.30
CA ASP A 205 -8.96 5.63 10.69
C ASP A 205 -7.82 5.12 11.59
N PHE A 206 -7.81 5.57 12.83
CA PHE A 206 -6.69 5.40 13.75
C PHE A 206 -7.18 4.96 15.13
N GLU A 207 -6.35 4.21 15.85
CA GLU A 207 -6.54 3.98 17.28
C GLU A 207 -6.31 5.28 18.09
N PRO A 208 -6.91 5.44 19.28
CA PRO A 208 -6.51 6.47 20.23
C PRO A 208 -5.01 6.39 20.55
N HIS A 209 -4.37 7.56 20.54
CA HIS A 209 -2.93 7.77 20.72
C HIS A 209 -2.06 7.04 19.68
N TRP A 210 -2.58 6.80 18.47
CA TRP A 210 -1.88 6.07 17.41
C TRP A 210 -0.46 6.61 17.12
N ASP A 211 -0.27 7.92 17.21
CA ASP A 211 0.98 8.63 16.91
C ASP A 211 2.11 8.24 17.86
N GLU A 212 1.83 8.16 19.16
CA GLU A 212 2.77 7.68 20.16
C GLU A 212 2.97 6.18 20.05
N LYS A 213 1.88 5.44 19.84
CA LYS A 213 1.90 3.98 19.68
C LYS A 213 2.74 3.54 18.46
N MET A 214 2.65 4.22 17.33
CA MET A 214 3.45 3.95 16.13
C MET A 214 4.94 4.23 16.34
N VAL A 215 5.29 5.33 17.02
CA VAL A 215 6.70 5.63 17.36
C VAL A 215 7.28 4.58 18.30
N ASN A 216 6.51 4.16 19.32
CA ASN A 216 6.93 3.13 20.25
C ASN A 216 7.11 1.79 19.53
N MET A 217 6.19 1.42 18.65
CA MET A 217 6.32 0.22 17.82
C MET A 217 7.57 0.27 16.94
N TRP A 218 7.84 1.41 16.28
CA TRP A 218 9.07 1.55 15.47
C TRP A 218 10.31 1.38 16.34
N TYR A 219 10.31 1.93 17.55
CA TYR A 219 11.41 1.75 18.50
C TYR A 219 11.61 0.27 18.89
N GLU A 220 10.54 -0.52 19.04
CA GLU A 220 10.63 -1.96 19.34
C GLU A 220 11.32 -2.78 18.23
N ALA A 221 11.37 -2.28 16.99
CA ALA A 221 12.13 -2.91 15.92
C ALA A 221 13.65 -2.86 16.17
N GLN A 222 14.11 -1.92 17.02
CA GLN A 222 15.52 -1.77 17.41
C GLN A 222 16.46 -1.65 16.18
N ASN A 223 16.03 -0.87 15.18
CA ASN A 223 16.75 -0.65 13.94
C ASN A 223 16.48 0.78 13.44
N GLU A 224 17.52 1.61 13.34
CA GLU A 224 17.41 3.00 12.83
C GLU A 224 16.94 3.04 11.36
N TYR A 225 17.19 1.96 10.62
CA TYR A 225 16.79 1.78 9.23
C TYR A 225 15.48 0.96 9.10
N ALA A 226 14.68 0.86 10.15
CA ALA A 226 13.39 0.18 10.09
C ALA A 226 12.34 0.96 9.31
N VAL A 227 11.63 0.24 8.45
CA VAL A 227 10.38 0.65 7.82
C VAL A 227 9.27 -0.29 8.28
N LEU A 228 8.34 0.21 9.08
CA LEU A 228 7.12 -0.53 9.41
C LEU A 228 6.17 -0.47 8.22
N SER A 229 5.83 -1.61 7.63
CA SER A 229 4.93 -1.65 6.48
C SER A 229 4.12 -2.93 6.39
N THR A 230 2.86 -2.78 5.99
CA THR A 230 1.93 -3.87 5.72
C THR A 230 0.65 -3.35 5.04
N TYR A 231 -0.23 -4.26 4.64
CA TYR A 231 -1.64 -3.94 4.42
C TYR A 231 -2.34 -3.82 5.76
N VAL A 232 -3.11 -2.75 5.95
CA VAL A 232 -3.77 -2.51 7.23
C VAL A 232 -5.11 -3.24 7.30
N ALA A 233 -5.56 -3.50 8.54
CA ALA A 233 -6.86 -4.06 8.81
C ALA A 233 -8.01 -3.12 8.40
N ASN A 234 -9.20 -3.69 8.23
CA ASN A 234 -10.41 -2.92 7.99
C ASN A 234 -10.85 -2.16 9.25
N ILE A 235 -11.53 -1.03 9.08
CA ILE A 235 -12.02 -0.16 10.15
C ILE A 235 -13.01 -0.82 11.12
N ASP A 236 -13.60 -1.96 10.74
CA ASP A 236 -14.44 -2.78 11.62
C ASP A 236 -13.70 -3.38 12.82
N GLN A 237 -12.37 -3.43 12.77
CA GLN A 237 -11.51 -3.87 13.87
C GLN A 237 -11.07 -2.73 14.80
N LEU A 238 -11.61 -1.52 14.61
CA LEU A 238 -11.28 -0.39 15.48
C LEU A 238 -11.69 -0.70 16.93
N GLY A 239 -10.77 -0.51 17.86
CA GLY A 239 -10.92 -0.78 19.29
C GLY A 239 -10.52 -2.19 19.70
N GLU A 240 -10.37 -3.14 18.77
CA GLU A 240 -10.03 -4.53 19.09
C GLU A 240 -8.66 -4.66 19.76
N ASP A 241 -7.69 -3.81 19.40
CA ASP A 241 -6.39 -3.77 20.07
C ASP A 241 -6.51 -3.50 21.58
N GLN A 242 -7.50 -2.72 22.01
CA GLN A 242 -7.73 -2.40 23.42
C GLN A 242 -8.41 -3.53 24.19
N THR A 243 -9.05 -4.47 23.48
CA THR A 243 -9.81 -5.60 24.04
C THR A 243 -9.08 -6.93 23.94
N GLY A 244 -7.80 -6.93 23.58
CA GLY A 244 -6.99 -8.14 23.46
C GLY A 244 -6.85 -8.67 22.03
N GLY A 245 -7.22 -7.87 21.03
CA GLY A 245 -7.25 -8.25 19.62
C GLY A 245 -8.53 -8.98 19.24
N LEU A 246 -8.69 -9.23 17.94
CA LEU A 246 -9.84 -9.91 17.38
C LEU A 246 -9.96 -11.33 17.95
N ASN A 247 -11.08 -11.64 18.61
CA ASN A 247 -11.30 -12.92 19.30
C ASN A 247 -10.20 -13.27 20.34
N GLY A 248 -9.60 -12.26 20.97
CA GLY A 248 -8.53 -12.44 21.96
C GLY A 248 -7.15 -12.75 21.36
N VAL A 249 -6.97 -12.48 20.05
CA VAL A 249 -5.71 -12.66 19.33
C VAL A 249 -5.36 -11.36 18.60
N TYR A 250 -4.15 -10.86 18.81
CA TYR A 250 -3.62 -9.76 18.00
C TYR A 250 -3.20 -10.29 16.63
N GLU A 251 -3.98 -10.02 15.60
CA GLU A 251 -3.68 -10.41 14.22
C GLU A 251 -3.21 -9.22 13.39
N VAL A 252 -2.13 -9.38 12.64
CA VAL A 252 -1.62 -8.39 11.70
C VAL A 252 -1.35 -9.07 10.36
N PRO A 253 -1.74 -8.48 9.21
CA PRO A 253 -1.32 -8.96 7.92
C PRO A 253 0.21 -8.96 7.80
N HIS A 254 0.78 -10.08 7.35
CA HIS A 254 2.22 -10.28 7.17
C HIS A 254 2.51 -10.49 5.68
N LEU A 255 3.29 -9.57 5.09
CA LEU A 255 3.66 -9.63 3.69
C LEU A 255 4.93 -10.45 3.51
N CYS A 256 4.82 -11.59 2.81
CA CYS A 256 5.98 -12.45 2.59
C CYS A 256 5.85 -13.41 1.38
N MET A 257 4.76 -13.30 0.62
CA MET A 257 4.47 -14.17 -0.52
C MET A 257 4.25 -13.31 -1.76
N VAL A 258 4.93 -13.67 -2.83
CA VAL A 258 4.80 -13.01 -4.12
C VAL A 258 4.40 -13.99 -5.21
N THR A 259 3.96 -13.44 -6.33
CA THR A 259 3.83 -14.14 -7.60
C THR A 259 4.45 -13.28 -8.71
N PHE A 260 4.72 -13.89 -9.86
CA PHE A 260 5.16 -13.15 -11.04
C PHE A 260 3.99 -12.97 -12.00
N THR A 261 3.62 -11.72 -12.24
CA THR A 261 2.91 -11.31 -13.45
C THR A 261 3.96 -10.86 -14.47
N SER A 262 3.78 -9.73 -15.17
CA SER A 262 4.90 -9.01 -15.80
C SER A 262 5.87 -8.38 -14.79
N GLN A 263 5.48 -8.33 -13.52
CA GLN A 263 6.22 -7.76 -12.40
C GLN A 263 6.17 -8.70 -11.18
N VAL A 264 6.92 -8.39 -10.12
CA VAL A 264 6.76 -9.05 -8.81
C VAL A 264 5.55 -8.46 -8.08
N ARG A 265 4.54 -9.29 -7.86
CA ARG A 265 3.29 -8.90 -7.20
C ARG A 265 3.18 -9.55 -5.84
N THR A 266 2.81 -8.77 -4.81
CA THR A 266 2.36 -9.32 -3.54
C THR A 266 1.07 -10.11 -3.77
N HIS A 267 1.14 -11.43 -3.71
CA HIS A 267 0.03 -12.31 -4.13
C HIS A 267 -0.99 -12.54 -3.00
N ALA A 268 -0.52 -12.58 -1.75
CA ALA A 268 -1.36 -12.75 -0.57
C ALA A 268 -0.62 -12.33 0.71
N THR A 269 -1.38 -11.94 1.73
CA THR A 269 -0.88 -11.76 3.09
C THR A 269 -0.98 -13.06 3.88
N LYS A 270 0.04 -13.39 4.67
CA LYS A 270 -0.07 -14.32 5.77
C LYS A 270 -0.61 -13.61 7.02
N CYS A 271 -0.93 -14.36 8.06
CA CYS A 271 -1.39 -13.80 9.33
C CYS A 271 -0.28 -13.95 10.37
N ALA A 272 0.18 -12.84 10.93
CA ALA A 272 1.03 -12.86 12.13
C ALA A 272 0.17 -12.65 13.37
N ARG A 273 0.42 -13.45 14.41
CA ARG A 273 -0.40 -13.53 15.61
C ARG A 273 0.41 -13.28 16.86
N ASN A 274 -0.12 -12.45 17.76
CA ASN A 274 0.43 -12.20 19.09
C ASN A 274 1.93 -11.86 19.08
N LEU A 275 2.38 -11.15 18.03
CA LEU A 275 3.78 -10.74 17.90
C LEU A 275 4.18 -9.89 19.11
N SER A 276 5.31 -10.21 19.70
CA SER A 276 5.86 -9.48 20.87
C SER A 276 6.54 -8.17 20.48
N LYS A 277 7.07 -8.08 19.26
CA LYS A 277 7.73 -6.90 18.66
C LYS A 277 7.52 -6.95 17.14
N PRO A 278 7.73 -5.85 16.39
CA PRO A 278 7.69 -5.90 14.92
C PRO A 278 8.58 -7.02 14.37
N LYS A 279 8.12 -7.66 13.30
CA LYS A 279 8.75 -8.83 12.72
C LYS A 279 9.40 -8.51 11.38
N LEU A 280 10.65 -8.89 11.18
CA LEU A 280 11.35 -8.74 9.90
C LEU A 280 10.61 -9.52 8.79
N THR A 281 10.44 -8.86 7.64
CA THR A 281 9.91 -9.45 6.40
C THR A 281 11.06 -9.80 5.46
N ASN A 282 10.78 -10.63 4.45
CA ASN A 282 11.73 -11.00 3.39
C ASN A 282 11.83 -9.90 2.31
N ALA A 283 11.90 -8.64 2.76
CA ALA A 283 11.94 -7.43 1.94
C ALA A 283 10.69 -7.23 1.08
N ILE A 284 9.51 -7.38 1.68
CA ILE A 284 8.22 -7.09 1.05
C ILE A 284 7.59 -5.90 1.74
N TRP A 285 7.28 -4.86 0.96
CA TRP A 285 6.63 -3.63 1.40
C TRP A 285 5.19 -3.59 0.89
N GLY A 286 4.31 -2.89 1.60
CA GLY A 286 2.93 -2.66 1.19
C GLY A 286 2.54 -1.19 1.26
N ALA A 287 1.80 -0.70 0.27
CA ALA A 287 1.49 0.71 0.15
C ALA A 287 0.48 1.25 1.19
N GLY A 288 -0.31 0.36 1.80
CA GLY A 288 -1.35 0.72 2.78
C GLY A 288 -0.81 1.39 4.04
N LEU A 289 0.41 1.05 4.47
CA LEU A 289 1.14 1.70 5.55
C LEU A 289 2.64 1.64 5.29
N SER A 290 3.29 2.79 5.39
CA SER A 290 4.75 2.90 5.46
C SER A 290 5.13 3.91 6.53
N PHE A 291 5.76 3.47 7.62
CA PHE A 291 6.15 4.32 8.76
C PHE A 291 7.62 4.12 9.11
N SER A 292 8.38 5.21 9.15
CA SER A 292 9.84 5.19 9.36
C SER A 292 10.36 6.55 9.79
N LYS A 293 11.67 6.66 10.01
CA LYS A 293 12.35 7.96 10.04
C LYS A 293 12.32 8.63 8.67
N CYS A 294 12.28 9.96 8.63
CA CYS A 294 12.16 10.71 7.40
C CYS A 294 13.33 10.54 6.43
N HIS A 295 14.53 10.18 6.91
CA HIS A 295 15.63 9.81 6.03
C HIS A 295 15.29 8.64 5.08
N ALA A 296 14.36 7.74 5.45
CA ALA A 296 13.89 6.68 4.56
C ALA A 296 13.10 7.22 3.38
N GLU A 297 12.13 8.10 3.65
CA GLU A 297 11.29 8.69 2.60
C GLU A 297 12.09 9.66 1.71
N LEU A 298 13.04 10.39 2.30
CA LEU A 298 13.91 11.31 1.57
C LEU A 298 14.86 10.59 0.61
N LYS A 299 15.51 9.50 1.06
CA LYS A 299 16.42 8.69 0.22
C LYS A 299 15.67 7.89 -0.83
N VAL A 300 14.49 7.35 -0.49
CA VAL A 300 13.89 6.30 -1.30
C VAL A 300 12.71 6.78 -2.13
N GLN A 301 12.22 8.03 -2.13
CA GLN A 301 11.13 8.63 -2.96
C GLN A 301 10.47 7.80 -4.10
N VAL A 302 9.14 7.75 -4.14
CA VAL A 302 8.40 6.93 -5.13
C VAL A 302 8.67 7.46 -6.53
N ASP A 303 8.91 6.57 -7.51
CA ASP A 303 9.27 6.96 -8.88
C ASP A 303 8.03 7.55 -9.60
N PRO A 304 7.99 8.88 -9.87
CA PRO A 304 6.86 9.50 -10.57
C PRO A 304 6.80 9.14 -12.06
N HIS A 305 7.84 8.52 -12.64
CA HIS A 305 7.93 8.12 -14.04
C HIS A 305 7.23 6.79 -14.36
N THR A 306 6.35 6.33 -13.46
CA THR A 306 5.64 5.06 -13.58
C THR A 306 4.12 5.25 -13.62
N PRO A 307 3.56 6.16 -14.45
CA PRO A 307 2.13 6.41 -14.49
C PRO A 307 1.34 5.16 -14.88
N GLY A 308 0.24 4.91 -14.17
CA GLY A 308 -0.62 3.75 -14.37
C GLY A 308 -0.03 2.42 -13.93
N VAL A 309 1.19 2.40 -13.39
CA VAL A 309 1.75 1.23 -12.72
C VAL A 309 1.04 1.03 -11.39
N PHE A 310 0.53 -0.18 -11.20
CA PHE A 310 -0.02 -0.67 -9.93
C PHE A 310 0.66 -1.98 -9.53
N ASP A 311 0.90 -2.84 -10.51
CA ASP A 311 1.63 -4.08 -10.31
C ASP A 311 3.14 -3.85 -10.33
N GLY A 312 3.89 -4.43 -9.41
CA GLY A 312 5.34 -4.29 -9.30
C GLY A 312 5.86 -3.11 -8.48
N GLU A 313 5.06 -2.06 -8.26
CA GLU A 313 5.52 -0.85 -7.57
C GLU A 313 5.98 -1.15 -6.13
N GLU A 314 5.25 -2.02 -5.42
CA GLU A 314 5.53 -2.35 -4.03
C GLU A 314 6.86 -3.09 -3.86
N PHE A 315 7.12 -4.09 -4.71
CA PHE A 315 8.38 -4.83 -4.64
C PHE A 315 9.55 -3.98 -5.14
N ASN A 316 9.34 -3.13 -6.14
CA ASN A 316 10.36 -2.18 -6.57
C ASN A 316 10.72 -1.21 -5.44
N ARG A 317 9.72 -0.68 -4.73
CA ARG A 317 9.94 0.15 -3.54
C ARG A 317 10.72 -0.61 -2.47
N ALA A 318 10.38 -1.87 -2.22
CA ALA A 318 11.06 -2.72 -1.24
C ALA A 318 12.53 -2.98 -1.61
N ALA A 319 12.81 -3.29 -2.87
CA ALA A 319 14.17 -3.50 -3.38
C ALA A 319 15.03 -2.23 -3.27
N ARG A 320 14.44 -1.06 -3.51
CA ARG A 320 15.11 0.22 -3.30
C ARG A 320 15.39 0.46 -1.82
N PHE A 321 14.42 0.28 -0.92
CA PHE A 321 14.68 0.31 0.53
C PHE A 321 15.83 -0.61 0.92
N TRP A 322 15.81 -1.86 0.48
CA TRP A 322 16.87 -2.83 0.75
C TRP A 322 18.25 -2.33 0.32
N THR A 323 18.40 -1.91 -0.94
CA THR A 323 19.68 -1.46 -1.50
C THR A 323 20.21 -0.18 -0.84
N TYR A 324 19.34 0.64 -0.24
CA TYR A 324 19.71 1.78 0.60
C TYR A 324 20.01 1.42 2.08
N GLY A 325 19.93 0.14 2.46
CA GLY A 325 20.20 -0.35 3.82
C GLY A 325 18.97 -0.47 4.73
N TYR A 326 17.75 -0.24 4.22
CA TYR A 326 16.52 -0.31 5.00
C TYR A 326 15.91 -1.69 5.08
N ASP A 327 15.38 -2.04 6.25
CA ASP A 327 14.74 -3.31 6.52
C ASP A 327 13.26 -3.11 6.80
N ILE A 328 12.43 -3.96 6.22
CA ILE A 328 10.98 -3.84 6.31
C ILE A 328 10.44 -4.80 7.37
N TYR A 329 9.64 -4.26 8.29
CA TYR A 329 9.05 -4.99 9.39
C TYR A 329 7.52 -4.95 9.31
N THR A 330 6.90 -6.11 9.56
CA THR A 330 5.48 -6.20 9.86
C THR A 330 5.21 -5.63 11.25
N PRO A 331 4.26 -4.69 11.38
CA PRO A 331 3.75 -4.22 12.68
C PRO A 331 3.37 -5.38 13.61
N ASN A 332 3.57 -5.22 14.92
CA ASN A 332 3.07 -6.20 15.90
C ASN A 332 1.64 -5.92 16.36
N ARG A 333 1.08 -4.75 16.05
CA ARG A 333 -0.29 -4.34 16.38
C ARG A 333 -0.90 -3.55 15.22
N VAL A 334 -2.22 -3.37 15.29
CA VAL A 334 -3.01 -2.59 14.33
C VAL A 334 -3.39 -1.26 14.97
N PHE A 335 -2.74 -0.16 14.57
CA PHE A 335 -3.07 1.20 15.05
C PHE A 335 -3.57 2.14 13.95
N VAL A 336 -3.41 1.72 12.70
CA VAL A 336 -3.87 2.41 11.49
C VAL A 336 -4.75 1.42 10.76
N LEU A 337 -5.94 1.86 10.36
CA LEU A 337 -6.97 1.02 9.75
C LEU A 337 -7.49 1.70 8.48
N HIS A 338 -7.98 0.90 7.55
CA HIS A 338 -8.47 1.36 6.26
C HIS A 338 -9.98 1.14 6.15
N ASP A 339 -10.71 2.11 5.62
CA ASP A 339 -12.13 1.95 5.32
C ASP A 339 -12.32 1.31 3.94
N TYR A 340 -12.17 -0.01 3.86
CA TYR A 340 -12.38 -0.75 2.60
C TYR A 340 -13.82 -0.62 2.10
N PRO A 341 -14.87 -0.80 2.93
CA PRO A 341 -16.24 -0.62 2.47
C PRO A 341 -16.51 0.81 1.98
N GLY A 342 -16.11 1.84 2.71
CA GLY A 342 -16.38 3.22 2.32
C GLY A 342 -15.66 3.64 1.04
N SER A 343 -14.43 3.17 0.83
CA SER A 343 -13.60 3.53 -0.33
C SER A 343 -13.93 2.75 -1.60
N GLN A 344 -14.10 1.43 -1.49
CA GLN A 344 -14.23 0.53 -2.66
C GLN A 344 -15.61 0.58 -3.32
N HIS A 345 -16.66 0.99 -2.58
CA HIS A 345 -18.01 1.12 -3.14
C HIS A 345 -18.22 2.45 -3.90
N ASN A 346 -17.22 3.34 -3.93
CA ASN A 346 -17.30 4.59 -4.69
C ASN A 346 -16.63 4.44 -6.06
N PRO A 347 -17.38 4.40 -7.18
CA PRO A 347 -16.78 4.23 -8.50
C PRO A 347 -15.91 5.41 -8.96
N LYS A 348 -15.98 6.58 -8.28
CA LYS A 348 -15.15 7.73 -8.62
C LYS A 348 -13.71 7.59 -8.15
N THR A 349 -13.47 6.89 -7.04
CA THR A 349 -12.15 6.78 -6.39
C THR A 349 -11.23 5.79 -7.08
N THR A 350 -11.72 4.99 -8.02
CA THR A 350 -10.91 4.01 -8.79
C THR A 350 -10.63 4.45 -10.23
N GLY A 351 -11.14 5.62 -10.64
CA GLY A 351 -11.13 6.08 -12.03
C GLY A 351 -9.90 6.88 -12.48
N TRP A 352 -8.73 6.69 -11.87
CA TRP A 352 -7.50 7.47 -12.12
C TRP A 352 -7.04 7.46 -13.58
N GLY A 353 -7.33 6.38 -14.32
CA GLY A 353 -6.96 6.25 -15.73
C GLY A 353 -7.94 6.90 -16.71
N HIS A 354 -8.98 7.61 -16.25
CA HIS A 354 -10.00 8.23 -17.12
C HIS A 354 -10.60 7.27 -18.15
N GLY A 355 -10.77 5.99 -17.76
CA GLY A 355 -11.23 4.90 -18.62
C GLY A 355 -10.11 3.96 -19.10
N LYS A 356 -8.88 4.46 -19.31
CA LYS A 356 -7.67 3.65 -19.57
C LYS A 356 -6.41 4.51 -19.52
N PHE A 357 -5.37 4.02 -18.87
CA PHE A 357 -4.04 4.64 -18.95
C PHE A 357 -3.44 4.50 -20.36
N ASP A 358 -2.58 5.44 -20.73
CA ASP A 358 -1.75 5.33 -21.93
C ASP A 358 -0.89 4.08 -21.85
N GLN A 359 -1.12 3.14 -22.78
CA GLN A 359 -0.46 1.84 -22.76
C GLN A 359 1.05 1.94 -23.01
N GLY A 360 1.49 2.96 -23.77
CA GLY A 360 2.91 3.23 -23.97
C GLY A 360 3.61 3.64 -22.69
N ALA A 361 2.98 4.54 -21.92
CA ALA A 361 3.47 5.01 -20.63
C ALA A 361 3.52 3.90 -19.58
N VAL A 362 2.47 3.07 -19.48
CA VAL A 362 2.46 1.91 -18.56
C VAL A 362 3.54 0.91 -18.94
N LYS A 363 3.68 0.59 -20.24
CA LYS A 363 4.72 -0.31 -20.74
C LYS A 363 6.12 0.23 -20.44
N TYR A 364 6.33 1.54 -20.59
CA TYR A 364 7.58 2.19 -20.24
C TYR A 364 7.84 2.15 -18.72
N GLY A 365 6.81 2.34 -17.90
CA GLY A 365 6.87 2.14 -16.45
C GLY A 365 7.35 0.74 -16.09
N HIS A 366 6.72 -0.31 -16.63
CA HIS A 366 7.16 -1.70 -16.43
C HIS A 366 8.58 -1.96 -16.94
N TYR A 367 8.97 -1.37 -18.08
CA TYR A 367 10.34 -1.45 -18.59
C TYR A 367 11.35 -0.84 -17.60
N ARG A 368 11.04 0.33 -17.01
CA ARG A 368 11.88 0.95 -15.97
C ARG A 368 12.00 0.05 -14.74
N LEU A 369 10.89 -0.47 -14.23
CA LEU A 369 10.88 -1.39 -13.08
C LEU A 369 11.72 -2.63 -13.35
N ASN A 370 11.55 -3.24 -14.52
CA ASN A 370 12.30 -4.43 -14.92
C ASN A 370 13.79 -4.14 -15.05
N THR A 371 14.16 -2.98 -15.60
CA THR A 371 15.56 -2.54 -15.72
C THR A 371 16.21 -2.35 -14.36
N MET A 372 15.50 -1.75 -13.40
CA MET A 372 16.01 -1.56 -12.04
C MET A 372 16.30 -2.89 -11.33
N LEU A 373 15.44 -3.90 -11.55
CA LEU A 373 15.47 -5.16 -10.80
C LEU A 373 16.05 -6.35 -11.58
N ASP A 374 16.68 -6.12 -12.73
CA ASP A 374 17.19 -7.18 -13.62
C ASP A 374 16.14 -8.26 -13.96
N ILE A 375 14.87 -7.85 -14.05
CA ILE A 375 13.78 -8.73 -14.49
C ILE A 375 13.78 -8.76 -16.02
N PRO A 376 13.59 -9.93 -16.67
CA PRO A 376 13.45 -10.02 -18.11
C PRO A 376 12.43 -9.01 -18.69
N GLY A 377 12.84 -8.27 -19.72
CA GLY A 377 12.04 -7.23 -20.37
C GLY A 377 12.47 -5.79 -20.05
N GLY A 378 13.53 -5.60 -19.26
CA GLY A 378 14.21 -4.31 -19.06
C GLY A 378 15.23 -3.96 -20.17
N GLU A 379 16.05 -2.94 -19.91
CA GLU A 379 17.17 -2.51 -20.77
C GLU A 379 18.23 -3.62 -20.89
N LYS A 380 18.65 -3.89 -22.13
CA LYS A 380 19.63 -4.94 -22.45
C LYS A 380 21.06 -4.41 -22.45
N ASP A 381 21.25 -3.12 -22.72
CA ASP A 381 22.56 -2.48 -22.64
C ASP A 381 22.96 -2.26 -21.17
N PRO A 382 24.00 -2.96 -20.66
CA PRO A 382 24.37 -2.87 -19.25
C PRO A 382 24.75 -1.45 -18.80
N LYS A 383 25.29 -0.62 -19.70
CA LYS A 383 25.67 0.76 -19.37
C LYS A 383 24.45 1.64 -19.19
N LYS A 384 23.43 1.50 -20.05
CA LYS A 384 22.17 2.24 -19.93
C LYS A 384 21.37 1.77 -18.72
N ALA A 385 21.32 0.46 -18.48
CA ALA A 385 20.70 -0.10 -17.30
C ALA A 385 21.36 0.44 -16.01
N LEU A 386 22.70 0.50 -15.98
CA LEU A 386 23.45 1.05 -14.85
C LEU A 386 23.12 2.53 -14.60
N VAL A 387 23.03 3.36 -15.64
CA VAL A 387 22.64 4.78 -15.50
C VAL A 387 21.27 4.90 -14.83
N LEU A 388 20.28 4.09 -15.23
CA LEU A 388 18.97 4.10 -14.58
C LEU A 388 19.04 3.61 -13.12
N LYS A 389 19.80 2.53 -12.86
CA LYS A 389 19.98 1.99 -11.51
C LYS A 389 20.66 2.97 -10.56
N GLN A 390 21.54 3.83 -11.04
CA GLN A 390 22.24 4.84 -10.24
C GLN A 390 21.49 6.19 -10.16
N SER A 391 20.37 6.32 -10.87
CA SER A 391 19.60 7.57 -10.89
C SER A 391 18.89 7.85 -9.55
N LYS A 392 18.35 9.06 -9.40
CA LYS A 392 17.54 9.49 -8.24
C LYS A 392 16.47 8.48 -7.80
N PHE A 393 15.79 7.87 -8.77
CA PHE A 393 14.74 6.89 -8.51
C PHE A 393 15.21 5.43 -8.66
N GLY A 394 16.52 5.22 -8.78
CA GLY A 394 17.16 3.92 -8.89
C GLY A 394 17.40 3.22 -7.54
N LEU A 395 18.35 2.31 -7.56
CA LEU A 395 18.80 1.50 -6.43
C LEU A 395 19.79 2.27 -5.55
N GLY A 396 19.82 1.92 -4.27
CA GLY A 396 20.87 2.36 -3.36
C GLY A 396 22.17 1.60 -3.56
N ASP A 397 23.14 1.90 -2.72
CA ASP A 397 24.53 1.47 -2.89
C ASP A 397 25.13 0.85 -1.62
N ARG A 398 24.27 0.38 -0.72
CA ARG A 398 24.64 -0.21 0.58
C ARG A 398 24.52 -1.73 0.60
N ARG A 399 23.55 -2.28 -0.16
CA ARG A 399 23.37 -3.73 -0.38
C ARG A 399 23.13 -3.99 -1.86
N THR A 400 23.49 -5.18 -2.33
CA THR A 400 23.32 -5.54 -3.74
C THR A 400 21.94 -6.14 -4.02
N LEU A 401 21.58 -6.21 -5.29
CA LEU A 401 20.39 -6.93 -5.75
C LEU A 401 20.56 -8.46 -5.58
N ASP A 402 21.78 -8.98 -5.67
CA ASP A 402 22.05 -10.40 -5.42
C ASP A 402 21.79 -10.76 -3.96
N ASP A 403 22.18 -9.90 -3.02
CA ASP A 403 21.87 -10.07 -1.59
C ASP A 403 20.35 -10.06 -1.37
N LEU A 404 19.62 -9.20 -2.09
CA LEU A 404 18.15 -9.17 -2.02
C LEU A 404 17.55 -10.49 -2.50
N ILE A 405 17.99 -11.02 -3.64
CA ILE A 405 17.51 -12.30 -4.18
C ILE A 405 17.77 -13.43 -3.17
N GLN A 406 18.96 -13.46 -2.58
CA GLN A 406 19.33 -14.45 -1.57
C GLN A 406 18.52 -14.33 -0.27
N PHE A 407 18.29 -13.10 0.20
CA PHE A 407 17.54 -12.81 1.42
C PHE A 407 16.04 -13.10 1.24
N SER A 408 15.46 -12.56 0.17
CA SER A 408 14.02 -12.64 -0.11
C SER A 408 13.58 -14.03 -0.57
N GLY A 409 14.48 -14.79 -1.21
CA GLY A 409 14.19 -16.04 -1.89
C GLY A 409 13.49 -15.86 -3.24
N ILE A 410 13.39 -14.63 -3.76
CA ILE A 410 12.70 -14.30 -5.01
C ILE A 410 13.75 -14.17 -6.12
N ASP A 411 13.72 -15.09 -7.08
CA ASP A 411 14.60 -15.05 -8.24
C ASP A 411 14.01 -14.14 -9.31
N LEU A 412 14.54 -12.93 -9.39
CA LEU A 412 14.08 -11.87 -10.31
C LEU A 412 14.45 -12.19 -11.77
N ARG A 413 15.59 -12.85 -11.99
CA ARG A 413 16.16 -13.11 -13.32
C ARG A 413 15.44 -14.27 -14.00
N HIS A 414 15.09 -15.31 -13.25
CA HIS A 414 14.33 -16.46 -13.75
C HIS A 414 12.83 -16.39 -13.44
N ARG A 415 12.36 -15.27 -12.86
CA ARG A 415 10.95 -15.02 -12.49
C ARG A 415 10.37 -16.14 -11.61
N LYS A 416 11.14 -16.58 -10.61
CA LYS A 416 10.72 -17.60 -9.64
C LYS A 416 10.39 -16.95 -8.30
N ALA A 417 9.13 -17.06 -7.86
CA ALA A 417 8.64 -16.43 -6.64
C ALA A 417 9.25 -16.97 -5.33
N THR A 418 9.89 -18.14 -5.38
CA THR A 418 10.49 -18.80 -4.21
C THR A 418 11.65 -19.70 -4.61
N ASP A 419 12.70 -19.74 -3.78
CA ASP A 419 13.80 -20.71 -3.87
C ASP A 419 13.39 -22.09 -3.29
N GLY A 420 12.16 -22.22 -2.81
CA GLY A 420 11.61 -23.39 -2.13
C GLY A 420 11.59 -23.23 -0.60
N ARG A 421 12.41 -22.33 -0.03
CA ARG A 421 12.42 -22.10 1.42
C ARG A 421 11.31 -21.13 1.80
N ASN A 422 10.66 -21.41 2.93
CA ASN A 422 9.70 -20.47 3.49
C ASN A 422 10.43 -19.32 4.20
N ARG A 423 10.28 -18.11 3.65
CA ARG A 423 10.87 -16.85 4.12
C ARG A 423 9.90 -15.98 4.95
N CYS A 424 8.69 -16.46 5.23
CA CYS A 424 7.72 -15.76 6.08
C CYS A 424 7.97 -15.96 7.58
N GLY A 425 8.60 -17.07 7.97
CA GLY A 425 8.91 -17.38 9.36
C GLY A 425 10.26 -16.81 9.76
N ASP A 426 11.20 -17.69 10.04
CA ASP A 426 12.55 -17.34 10.49
C ASP A 426 13.41 -16.75 9.35
N LEU A 427 13.88 -15.52 9.57
CA LEU A 427 14.79 -14.78 8.69
C LEU A 427 15.95 -14.28 9.53
N GLN A 428 17.18 -14.43 9.05
CA GLN A 428 18.34 -13.76 9.64
C GLN A 428 18.52 -12.40 8.97
N TRP A 429 18.70 -11.35 9.76
CA TRP A 429 19.03 -10.02 9.26
C TRP A 429 20.40 -10.01 8.57
N VAL A 430 20.53 -9.21 7.51
CA VAL A 430 21.75 -9.11 6.71
C VAL A 430 22.39 -7.73 6.93
N PRO A 431 23.63 -7.68 7.45
CA PRO A 431 24.32 -6.42 7.71
C PRO A 431 24.69 -5.67 6.43
N PHE A 432 24.91 -4.36 6.57
CA PHE A 432 25.47 -3.50 5.54
C PHE A 432 26.45 -2.49 6.16
N THR A 433 27.24 -1.84 5.30
CA THR A 433 28.14 -0.75 5.74
C THR A 433 27.45 0.60 5.53
N GLU A 434 27.22 1.33 6.61
CA GLU A 434 26.64 2.67 6.56
C GLU A 434 27.51 3.64 5.73
N HIS A 435 26.86 4.62 5.11
CA HIS A 435 27.56 5.69 4.41
C HIS A 435 28.47 6.47 5.37
N PRO A 436 29.72 6.83 5.01
CA PRO A 436 30.65 7.51 5.93
C PRO A 436 30.15 8.86 6.49
N LYS A 437 29.17 9.48 5.82
CA LYS A 437 28.48 10.71 6.27
C LYS A 437 27.33 10.44 7.28
N GLY A 438 27.13 9.19 7.70
CA GLY A 438 26.13 8.80 8.69
C GLY A 438 24.73 8.57 8.14
N VAL A 439 23.81 8.15 9.02
CA VAL A 439 22.41 7.81 8.67
C VAL A 439 21.63 8.99 8.07
N ASN A 440 21.93 10.21 8.51
CA ASN A 440 21.22 11.41 8.07
C ASN A 440 21.67 11.94 6.70
N TYR A 441 22.66 11.31 6.07
CA TYR A 441 23.09 11.67 4.72
C TYR A 441 21.96 11.45 3.71
N ILE A 442 21.57 12.48 2.96
CA ILE A 442 20.63 12.36 1.85
C ILE A 442 21.42 12.54 0.54
N PRO A 443 21.45 11.55 -0.37
CA PRO A 443 22.17 11.68 -1.64
C PRO A 443 21.57 12.78 -2.52
N GLU A 444 22.44 13.49 -3.24
CA GLU A 444 22.07 14.57 -4.14
C GLU A 444 22.10 14.12 -5.59
N PHE A 445 21.16 14.60 -6.40
CA PHE A 445 21.01 14.24 -7.80
C PHE A 445 20.75 15.48 -8.65
N ASP A 446 21.23 15.46 -9.89
CA ASP A 446 20.88 16.49 -10.88
C ASP A 446 19.37 16.47 -11.14
N GLU A 447 18.72 17.63 -11.09
CA GLU A 447 17.26 17.71 -11.23
C GLU A 447 16.75 17.27 -12.60
N LYS A 448 17.57 17.33 -13.65
CA LYS A 448 17.15 17.04 -15.04
C LYS A 448 17.59 15.66 -15.50
N SER A 449 18.86 15.32 -15.28
CA SER A 449 19.41 14.03 -15.70
C SER A 449 19.22 12.94 -14.66
N GLU A 450 18.83 13.30 -13.42
CA GLU A 450 18.70 12.40 -12.28
C GLU A 450 20.01 11.68 -11.92
N ALA A 451 21.14 12.19 -12.43
CA ALA A 451 22.44 11.60 -12.21
C ALA A 451 22.93 11.92 -10.78
N PRO A 452 23.61 10.98 -10.12
CA PRO A 452 24.18 11.22 -8.79
C PRO A 452 25.23 12.34 -8.86
N LEU A 453 25.18 13.26 -7.90
CA LEU A 453 26.11 14.38 -7.80
C LEU A 453 27.29 14.09 -6.86
N ASP A 454 27.22 13.01 -6.11
CA ASP A 454 28.21 12.59 -5.11
C ASP A 454 29.23 11.57 -5.66
N LEU A 455 29.67 11.77 -6.91
CA LEU A 455 30.68 10.94 -7.56
C LEU A 455 32.12 11.47 -7.33
N PRO A 456 33.15 10.58 -7.28
CA PRO A 456 33.03 9.13 -7.29
C PRO A 456 32.43 8.59 -5.98
N TYR A 457 31.75 7.46 -6.06
CA TYR A 457 31.20 6.78 -4.88
C TYR A 457 32.29 6.51 -3.83
N ASP A 458 31.90 6.52 -2.57
CA ASP A 458 32.80 6.22 -1.47
C ASP A 458 33.20 4.73 -1.45
N LYS A 459 34.31 4.39 -0.80
CA LYS A 459 34.88 3.02 -0.82
C LYS A 459 34.00 1.94 -0.19
N THR A 460 33.00 2.31 0.60
CA THR A 460 32.04 1.36 1.19
C THR A 460 30.82 1.12 0.32
N SER A 461 30.67 1.88 -0.77
CA SER A 461 29.60 1.75 -1.75
C SER A 461 29.74 0.47 -2.59
N THR A 462 28.62 -0.18 -2.88
CA THR A 462 28.56 -1.29 -3.87
C THR A 462 28.76 -0.81 -5.31
N TRP A 463 28.66 0.51 -5.57
CA TRP A 463 28.94 1.12 -6.86
C TRP A 463 30.38 1.64 -7.00
N TYR A 464 31.23 1.49 -5.98
CA TYR A 464 32.60 1.97 -6.02
C TYR A 464 33.41 1.26 -7.12
N ASP A 465 34.01 2.04 -8.01
CA ASP A 465 34.95 1.56 -9.02
C ASP A 465 36.37 2.08 -8.72
N PRO A 466 37.31 1.21 -8.30
CA PRO A 466 38.70 1.59 -8.03
C PRO A 466 39.48 2.03 -9.28
N LYS A 467 38.95 1.82 -10.50
CA LYS A 467 39.56 2.35 -11.72
C LYS A 467 39.30 3.86 -11.87
N ILE A 468 38.21 4.37 -11.31
CA ILE A 468 37.81 5.78 -11.39
C ILE A 468 38.56 6.64 -10.36
N ASP A 469 38.86 6.09 -9.18
CA ASP A 469 39.53 6.81 -8.09
C ASP A 469 41.07 6.89 -8.25
N GLY A 470 41.61 6.27 -9.31
CA GLY A 470 43.04 6.27 -9.62
C GLY A 470 43.90 5.34 -8.75
N ILE A 471 43.33 4.63 -7.77
CA ILE A 471 44.05 3.65 -6.92
C ILE A 471 44.19 2.31 -7.65
N GLY A 472 43.31 2.01 -8.61
CA GLY A 472 43.37 0.83 -9.48
C GLY A 472 44.31 0.96 -10.69
N ALA A 473 45.08 2.03 -10.82
CA ALA A 473 46.07 2.21 -11.88
C ALA A 473 47.25 1.22 -11.71
N GLY A 474 47.03 -0.04 -12.10
CA GLY A 474 48.00 -1.13 -12.00
C GLY A 474 47.46 -2.45 -11.43
N MET A 475 46.17 -2.54 -11.08
CA MET A 475 45.57 -3.81 -10.67
C MET A 475 45.15 -4.61 -11.90
N VAL A 476 45.79 -5.76 -12.09
CA VAL A 476 45.51 -6.70 -13.19
C VAL A 476 44.11 -7.25 -13.04
N GLU A 477 43.36 -7.17 -14.13
CA GLU A 477 42.01 -7.70 -14.30
C GLU A 477 41.95 -9.15 -13.80
N ARG A 478 41.00 -9.47 -12.92
CA ARG A 478 40.54 -10.86 -12.83
C ARG A 478 39.89 -11.10 -14.17
N SER A 479 40.51 -11.91 -15.02
CA SER A 479 39.95 -12.29 -16.32
C SER A 479 38.48 -12.61 -16.11
N ALA A 480 37.61 -11.81 -16.73
CA ALA A 480 36.25 -12.25 -16.97
C ALA A 480 36.36 -13.66 -17.58
N PRO A 481 35.50 -14.62 -17.21
CA PRO A 481 35.37 -15.82 -18.03
C PRO A 481 35.22 -15.30 -19.46
N GLU A 482 36.08 -15.75 -20.37
CA GLU A 482 35.93 -15.42 -21.79
C GLU A 482 34.45 -15.65 -22.11
N GLU A 483 33.80 -14.62 -22.68
CA GLU A 483 32.48 -14.77 -23.26
C GLU A 483 32.57 -16.00 -24.17
N GLU A 484 32.03 -17.13 -23.71
CA GLU A 484 31.70 -18.21 -24.62
C GLU A 484 30.81 -17.53 -25.64
N LYS A 485 31.37 -17.33 -26.84
CA LYS A 485 30.62 -16.81 -27.98
C LYS A 485 29.42 -17.73 -28.11
N GLU A 486 28.30 -17.24 -27.64
CA GLU A 486 27.07 -17.98 -27.68
C GLU A 486 26.85 -18.38 -29.13
N ASP A 487 26.72 -19.69 -29.38
CA ASP A 487 26.51 -20.22 -30.72
C ASP A 487 25.36 -19.42 -31.35
N PRO A 488 25.56 -18.73 -32.49
CA PRO A 488 24.50 -17.97 -33.13
C PRO A 488 23.24 -18.80 -33.35
N ALA A 489 23.36 -20.11 -33.55
CA ALA A 489 22.23 -21.03 -33.65
C ALA A 489 21.53 -21.31 -32.31
N GLU A 490 22.25 -21.25 -31.18
CA GLU A 490 21.70 -21.36 -29.83
C GLU A 490 21.03 -20.05 -29.38
N ALA A 491 21.63 -18.91 -29.69
CA ALA A 491 21.02 -17.60 -29.51
C ALA A 491 19.75 -17.45 -30.36
N GLU A 492 19.76 -17.91 -31.62
CA GLU A 492 18.60 -17.86 -32.52
C GLU A 492 17.51 -18.87 -32.10
N ARG A 493 17.89 -20.03 -31.56
CA ARG A 493 16.94 -20.96 -30.92
C ARG A 493 16.31 -20.35 -29.67
N ARG A 494 17.09 -19.74 -28.79
CA ARG A 494 16.55 -19.06 -27.59
C ARG A 494 15.66 -17.89 -27.97
N ILE A 495 16.01 -17.09 -28.97
CA ILE A 495 15.15 -16.00 -29.47
C ILE A 495 13.85 -16.56 -30.05
N LYS A 496 13.90 -17.69 -30.80
CA LYS A 496 12.69 -18.37 -31.27
C LYS A 496 11.85 -18.92 -30.13
N GLU A 497 12.48 -19.54 -29.13
CA GLU A 497 11.80 -20.05 -27.94
C GLU A 497 11.18 -18.91 -27.11
N GLU A 498 11.85 -17.78 -26.98
CA GLU A 498 11.32 -16.57 -26.35
C GLU A 498 10.18 -15.94 -27.17
N GLU A 499 10.28 -15.90 -28.50
CA GLU A 499 9.21 -15.42 -29.37
C GLU A 499 8.00 -16.36 -29.39
N GLU A 500 8.21 -17.67 -29.33
CA GLU A 500 7.14 -18.66 -29.19
C GLU A 500 6.51 -18.59 -27.81
N ALA A 501 7.30 -18.47 -26.74
CA ALA A 501 6.80 -18.21 -25.40
C ALA A 501 6.05 -16.87 -25.34
N HIS A 502 6.49 -15.84 -26.04
CA HIS A 502 5.80 -14.56 -26.12
C HIS A 502 4.49 -14.67 -26.92
N LYS A 503 4.42 -15.49 -27.98
CA LYS A 503 3.18 -15.77 -28.71
C LYS A 503 2.19 -16.61 -27.90
N VAL A 504 2.69 -17.57 -27.10
CA VAL A 504 1.88 -18.35 -26.16
C VAL A 504 1.34 -17.44 -25.06
N HIS A 505 2.19 -16.62 -24.43
CA HIS A 505 1.77 -15.64 -23.42
C HIS A 505 0.84 -14.56 -23.99
N LYS A 506 1.04 -14.12 -25.24
CA LYS A 506 0.12 -13.18 -25.90
C LYS A 506 -1.24 -13.83 -26.15
N LYS A 507 -1.29 -15.10 -26.55
CA LYS A 507 -2.53 -15.87 -26.66
C LYS A 507 -3.18 -16.11 -25.30
N GLU A 508 -2.42 -16.39 -24.25
CA GLU A 508 -2.93 -16.50 -22.88
C GLU A 508 -3.43 -15.16 -22.35
N ALA A 509 -2.72 -14.06 -22.58
CA ALA A 509 -3.13 -12.71 -22.21
C ALA A 509 -4.37 -12.25 -22.98
N GLU A 510 -4.48 -12.58 -24.27
CA GLU A 510 -5.68 -12.35 -25.08
C GLU A 510 -6.83 -13.25 -24.63
N LYS A 511 -6.55 -14.49 -24.20
CA LYS A 511 -7.54 -15.41 -23.62
C LYS A 511 -8.02 -14.89 -22.26
N LEU A 512 -7.13 -14.44 -21.37
CA LEU A 512 -7.39 -13.79 -20.07
C LEU A 512 -8.10 -12.43 -20.22
N ALA A 513 -7.84 -11.70 -21.32
CA ALA A 513 -8.55 -10.47 -21.65
C ALA A 513 -9.92 -10.73 -22.29
N SER A 514 -10.20 -11.95 -22.75
CA SER A 514 -11.46 -12.36 -23.38
C SER A 514 -12.33 -13.28 -22.51
N SER A 515 -11.77 -13.90 -21.46
CA SER A 515 -12.51 -14.64 -20.46
C SER A 515 -12.98 -13.68 -19.37
N ASN A 516 -14.27 -13.69 -19.08
CA ASN A 516 -14.75 -13.12 -17.83
C ASN A 516 -14.13 -13.95 -16.70
N LEU A 517 -13.31 -13.31 -15.87
CA LEU A 517 -12.68 -13.86 -14.65
C LEU A 517 -13.68 -14.60 -13.73
N HIS A 518 -14.98 -14.37 -13.95
CA HIS A 518 -16.09 -14.98 -13.24
C HIS A 518 -16.36 -16.46 -13.60
N GLU A 519 -16.12 -16.93 -14.83
CA GLU A 519 -16.47 -18.31 -15.22
C GLU A 519 -15.45 -19.37 -14.75
N GLU A 520 -14.16 -19.02 -14.67
CA GLU A 520 -13.12 -19.95 -14.18
C GLU A 520 -13.12 -20.05 -12.64
N HIS A 521 -13.43 -18.97 -11.93
CA HIS A 521 -13.69 -18.98 -10.47
C HIS A 521 -15.00 -19.71 -10.14
N ALA A 522 -16.05 -19.57 -10.96
CA ALA A 522 -17.29 -20.33 -10.80
C ALA A 522 -17.09 -21.83 -11.07
N ALA A 523 -16.24 -22.22 -12.04
CA ALA A 523 -15.90 -23.62 -12.29
C ALA A 523 -15.13 -24.26 -11.13
N LEU A 524 -14.19 -23.52 -10.53
CA LEU A 524 -13.44 -23.96 -9.34
C LEU A 524 -14.32 -24.02 -8.09
N ALA A 525 -15.19 -23.03 -7.88
CA ALA A 525 -16.16 -23.02 -6.79
C ALA A 525 -17.21 -24.15 -6.93
N LYS A 526 -17.63 -24.47 -8.16
CA LYS A 526 -18.55 -25.59 -8.42
C LYS A 526 -17.88 -26.95 -8.24
N ALA A 527 -16.58 -27.06 -8.53
CA ALA A 527 -15.79 -28.25 -8.24
C ALA A 527 -15.60 -28.45 -6.71
N LEU A 528 -15.42 -27.37 -5.96
CA LEU A 528 -15.33 -27.39 -4.50
C LEU A 528 -16.68 -27.70 -3.81
N LEU A 529 -17.80 -27.24 -4.36
CA LEU A 529 -19.14 -27.57 -3.85
C LEU A 529 -19.57 -29.02 -4.12
N VAL A 530 -18.99 -29.67 -5.14
CA VAL A 530 -19.25 -31.10 -5.43
C VAL A 530 -18.49 -32.02 -4.45
N GLU A 531 -17.42 -31.54 -3.80
CA GLU A 531 -16.73 -32.27 -2.73
C GLU A 531 -17.42 -32.15 -1.35
N GLU A 532 -18.30 -31.16 -1.14
CA GLU A 532 -19.06 -31.00 0.12
C GLU A 532 -20.19 -32.02 0.33
N GLU A 533 -20.57 -32.80 -0.68
CA GLU A 533 -21.61 -33.85 -0.53
C GLU A 533 -21.05 -35.26 -0.24
N GLY A 534 -19.74 -35.40 0.02
CA GLY A 534 -19.11 -36.70 0.23
C GLY A 534 -18.16 -36.81 1.42
N SER A 535 -18.66 -37.35 2.54
CA SER A 535 -17.94 -38.01 3.65
C SER A 535 -17.41 -37.15 4.82
N PRO A 536 -17.48 -37.63 6.09
CA PRO A 536 -17.27 -36.81 7.29
C PRO A 536 -15.87 -36.96 7.94
N GLU A 537 -15.59 -36.04 8.87
CA GLU A 537 -14.52 -35.98 9.90
C GLU A 537 -13.14 -35.40 9.53
N HIS A 538 -12.97 -34.08 9.71
CA HIS A 538 -12.21 -33.43 10.79
C HIS A 538 -12.12 -31.91 10.50
N ASP A 539 -12.76 -31.11 11.35
CA ASP A 539 -12.98 -29.68 11.17
C ASP A 539 -11.70 -28.87 11.48
N VAL A 540 -10.95 -28.47 10.44
CA VAL A 540 -9.93 -27.41 10.52
C VAL A 540 -10.42 -26.26 9.64
N ARG A 541 -11.11 -25.29 10.25
CA ARG A 541 -11.52 -24.04 9.59
C ARG A 541 -10.29 -23.22 9.19
N GLU A 542 -10.21 -22.87 7.92
CA GLU A 542 -9.22 -21.94 7.38
C GLU A 542 -9.49 -20.53 7.93
N VAL A 543 -8.51 -19.97 8.65
CA VAL A 543 -8.59 -18.60 9.19
C VAL A 543 -7.80 -17.67 8.27
N ILE A 544 -8.51 -16.98 7.39
CA ILE A 544 -8.00 -15.86 6.60
C ILE A 544 -8.16 -14.56 7.39
N SER A 545 -7.25 -13.59 7.21
CA SER A 545 -7.39 -12.27 7.84
C SER A 545 -8.65 -11.57 7.31
N ASN A 546 -9.31 -10.74 8.12
CA ASN A 546 -10.51 -10.00 7.67
C ASN A 546 -10.25 -9.10 6.45
N ALA A 547 -9.01 -8.62 6.27
CA ALA A 547 -8.61 -7.87 5.06
C ALA A 547 -8.61 -8.77 3.81
N ALA A 548 -8.08 -10.00 3.93
CA ALA A 548 -8.17 -11.01 2.88
C ALA A 548 -9.63 -11.46 2.66
N ALA A 549 -10.42 -11.57 3.73
CA ALA A 549 -11.85 -11.91 3.65
C ALA A 549 -12.67 -10.81 2.98
N ALA A 550 -12.34 -9.53 3.20
CA ALA A 550 -12.97 -8.40 2.55
C ALA A 550 -12.67 -8.37 1.04
N ALA A 551 -11.43 -8.67 0.64
CA ALA A 551 -11.05 -8.82 -0.77
C ALA A 551 -11.81 -9.97 -1.44
N ILE A 552 -11.89 -11.14 -0.79
CA ILE A 552 -12.66 -12.30 -1.27
C ILE A 552 -14.18 -11.98 -1.35
N ASN A 553 -14.70 -11.19 -0.42
CA ASN A 553 -16.12 -10.79 -0.45
C ASN A 553 -16.42 -9.76 -1.56
N ALA A 554 -15.48 -8.88 -1.90
CA ALA A 554 -15.61 -7.98 -3.04
C ALA A 554 -15.70 -8.77 -4.36
N GLU A 555 -14.87 -9.81 -4.52
CA GLU A 555 -14.94 -10.74 -5.66
C GLU A 555 -16.27 -11.52 -5.71
N LYS A 556 -16.82 -11.92 -4.54
CA LYS A 556 -18.14 -12.58 -4.45
C LYS A 556 -19.32 -11.69 -4.83
N GLN A 557 -19.20 -10.37 -4.65
CA GLN A 557 -20.26 -9.42 -5.03
C GLN A 557 -20.26 -9.15 -6.55
N GLU A 558 -19.10 -9.14 -7.17
CA GLU A 558 -18.94 -9.12 -8.64
C GLU A 558 -19.54 -10.39 -9.26
N ALA A 559 -19.33 -11.52 -8.58
CA ALA A 559 -19.89 -12.81 -8.94
C ALA A 559 -21.43 -12.91 -8.90
N ALA A 560 -22.08 -12.04 -8.13
CA ALA A 560 -23.54 -12.02 -7.95
C ALA A 560 -24.30 -11.31 -9.08
N GLY A 561 -23.63 -10.89 -10.17
CA GLY A 561 -24.28 -10.49 -11.41
C GLY A 561 -24.85 -9.06 -11.43
N VAL A 562 -24.30 -8.14 -10.64
CA VAL A 562 -24.54 -6.71 -10.84
C VAL A 562 -23.81 -6.27 -12.11
N LYS A 563 -24.54 -6.23 -13.22
CA LYS A 563 -24.00 -5.87 -14.55
C LYS A 563 -23.59 -4.40 -14.60
N ILE A 564 -22.29 -4.14 -14.74
CA ILE A 564 -21.75 -2.88 -15.24
C ILE A 564 -21.28 -3.14 -16.69
N PHE A 565 -21.70 -2.24 -17.59
CA PHE A 565 -21.45 -2.14 -19.05
C PHE A 565 -22.51 -2.71 -20.02
N PRO A 566 -22.97 -1.83 -20.91
CA PRO A 566 -23.15 -2.13 -22.34
C PRO A 566 -22.23 -1.25 -23.21
N PRO A 567 -22.13 -1.53 -24.54
CA PRO A 567 -20.89 -1.36 -25.30
C PRO A 567 -20.71 0.01 -25.93
N LEU A 568 -19.44 0.35 -26.16
CA LEU A 568 -18.97 1.49 -26.94
C LEU A 568 -19.29 1.29 -28.43
N VAL A 569 -19.79 2.35 -29.09
CA VAL A 569 -19.87 2.48 -30.54
C VAL A 569 -19.01 3.66 -30.99
N GLU A 570 -18.40 3.48 -32.16
CA GLU A 570 -17.20 4.08 -32.75
C GLU A 570 -17.26 5.57 -33.16
N ASP A 571 -16.04 6.15 -33.18
CA ASP A 571 -15.40 7.14 -34.07
C ASP A 571 -16.18 8.28 -34.76
N THR A 572 -15.62 9.50 -34.65
CA THR A 572 -14.87 10.10 -35.79
C THR A 572 -14.06 11.35 -35.40
N PRO A 573 -13.01 11.71 -36.19
CA PRO A 573 -11.99 12.68 -35.85
C PRO A 573 -12.21 14.05 -36.53
N ASN A 574 -12.11 15.15 -35.79
CA ASN A 574 -11.40 16.39 -36.18
C ASN A 574 -11.79 17.60 -35.31
N SER A 575 -10.78 18.45 -35.11
CA SER A 575 -10.80 19.91 -34.82
C SER A 575 -10.57 20.38 -33.38
N ILE A 576 -9.41 21.02 -33.21
CA ILE A 576 -9.05 21.99 -32.17
C ILE A 576 -9.48 23.41 -32.68
N PRO A 577 -9.41 24.48 -31.88
CA PRO A 577 -10.41 25.02 -30.96
C PRO A 577 -10.97 26.38 -31.43
N ARG A 578 -12.04 26.90 -30.79
CA ARG A 578 -12.28 28.35 -30.58
C ARG A 578 -13.51 28.58 -29.71
N GLY A 579 -13.37 29.48 -28.73
CA GLY A 579 -14.45 29.84 -27.83
C GLY A 579 -15.55 30.68 -28.48
N ARG A 580 -16.74 30.64 -27.88
CA ARG A 580 -17.64 31.77 -27.68
C ARG A 580 -18.82 31.36 -26.80
N PHE A 581 -19.17 32.26 -25.89
CA PHE A 581 -20.41 32.30 -25.14
C PHE A 581 -21.62 32.04 -26.04
N PHE A 582 -22.54 31.17 -25.61
CA PHE A 582 -23.98 31.37 -25.78
C PHE A 582 -24.75 30.60 -24.69
N PHE A 583 -25.63 31.33 -24.01
CA PHE A 583 -26.72 30.78 -23.22
C PHE A 583 -27.69 30.05 -24.16
N ASN A 584 -28.19 28.88 -23.75
CA ASN A 584 -29.60 28.56 -23.98
C ASN A 584 -30.17 27.57 -22.98
N ARG A 585 -31.40 27.90 -22.55
CA ARG A 585 -32.32 27.08 -21.76
C ARG A 585 -32.72 25.84 -22.55
N ILE A 586 -32.76 24.68 -21.90
CA ILE A 586 -33.57 23.54 -22.35
C ILE A 586 -34.42 23.04 -21.18
N LYS A 587 -35.72 22.91 -21.47
CA LYS A 587 -36.80 22.38 -20.64
C LYS A 587 -36.55 20.90 -20.30
N MET A 588 -36.87 20.53 -19.06
CA MET A 588 -37.06 19.14 -18.66
C MET A 588 -38.41 18.63 -19.17
N ASP A 589 -38.44 17.44 -19.78
CA ASP A 589 -39.66 16.68 -20.00
C ASP A 589 -39.46 15.19 -19.63
N LYS A 590 -40.32 14.74 -18.71
CA LYS A 590 -40.87 13.39 -18.46
C LYS A 590 -40.09 12.35 -17.63
N HIS A 591 -40.89 11.75 -16.73
CA HIS A 591 -40.58 10.80 -15.67
C HIS A 591 -40.56 9.34 -16.16
N GLY A 592 -39.69 8.54 -15.56
CA GLY A 592 -39.55 7.10 -15.81
C GLY A 592 -40.48 6.26 -14.95
N ILE A 593 -41.36 5.49 -15.60
CA ILE A 593 -41.99 4.25 -15.08
C ILE A 593 -42.04 3.15 -16.18
N GLU A 594 -41.74 3.48 -17.44
CA GLU A 594 -41.89 2.57 -18.58
C GLU A 594 -40.78 1.49 -18.70
N HIS A 595 -39.72 1.57 -17.90
CA HIS A 595 -38.57 0.65 -17.96
C HIS A 595 -38.60 -0.46 -16.89
N LEU A 596 -39.67 -0.56 -16.10
CA LEU A 596 -39.80 -1.57 -15.06
C LEU A 596 -40.48 -2.84 -15.60
N PRO A 597 -40.06 -4.05 -15.15
CA PRO A 597 -40.73 -5.30 -15.49
C PRO A 597 -42.24 -5.23 -15.15
N ILE A 598 -43.10 -5.81 -16.00
CA ILE A 598 -44.57 -5.76 -15.86
C ILE A 598 -45.04 -6.14 -14.44
N GLN A 599 -44.35 -7.09 -13.79
CA GLN A 599 -44.67 -7.52 -12.43
C GLN A 599 -44.45 -6.41 -11.38
N VAL A 600 -43.43 -5.56 -11.58
CA VAL A 600 -43.16 -4.40 -10.73
C VAL A 600 -44.14 -3.27 -11.00
N GLN A 601 -44.53 -3.06 -12.27
CA GLN A 601 -45.57 -2.09 -12.62
C GLN A 601 -46.93 -2.46 -11.99
N LEU A 602 -47.29 -3.75 -11.99
CA LEU A 602 -48.49 -4.25 -11.33
C LEU A 602 -48.42 -4.13 -9.81
N ALA A 603 -47.27 -4.42 -9.19
CA ALA A 603 -47.07 -4.25 -7.75
C ALA A 603 -47.18 -2.77 -7.32
N VAL A 604 -46.58 -1.85 -8.08
CA VAL A 604 -46.67 -0.41 -7.82
C VAL A 604 -48.10 0.09 -8.01
N MET A 605 -48.83 -0.36 -9.04
CA MET A 605 -50.26 -0.01 -9.19
C MET A 605 -51.12 -0.53 -8.03
N MET A 606 -50.88 -1.75 -7.55
CA MET A 606 -51.63 -2.33 -6.43
C MET A 606 -51.35 -1.61 -5.11
N ILE A 607 -50.11 -1.17 -4.88
CA ILE A 607 -49.74 -0.38 -3.70
C ILE A 607 -50.40 1.00 -3.74
N VAL A 608 -50.41 1.65 -4.90
CA VAL A 608 -51.04 2.97 -5.08
C VAL A 608 -52.56 2.86 -4.94
N LEU A 609 -53.21 1.84 -5.52
CA LEU A 609 -54.65 1.60 -5.36
C LEU A 609 -55.01 1.25 -3.90
N GLY A 610 -54.19 0.46 -3.21
CA GLY A 610 -54.38 0.15 -1.79
C GLY A 610 -54.28 1.38 -0.89
N LEU A 611 -53.33 2.27 -1.15
CA LEU A 611 -53.19 3.55 -0.44
C LEU A 611 -54.36 4.49 -0.72
N CYS A 612 -54.85 4.56 -1.96
CA CYS A 612 -56.02 5.36 -2.30
C CYS A 612 -57.30 4.87 -1.61
N VAL A 613 -57.51 3.55 -1.51
CA VAL A 613 -58.67 2.99 -0.80
C VAL A 613 -58.57 3.23 0.71
N ALA A 614 -57.38 3.12 1.31
CA ALA A 614 -57.17 3.39 2.73
C ALA A 614 -57.45 4.87 3.09
N ILE A 615 -57.09 5.82 2.22
CA ILE A 615 -57.34 7.25 2.42
C ILE A 615 -58.83 7.59 2.28
N ILE A 616 -59.55 6.92 1.38
CA ILE A 616 -60.99 7.12 1.18
C ILE A 616 -61.80 6.55 2.36
N VAL A 617 -61.39 5.42 2.93
CA VAL A 617 -62.09 4.78 4.06
C VAL A 617 -61.82 5.51 5.40
N SER A 618 -60.69 6.20 5.54
CA SER A 618 -60.29 6.89 6.78
C SER A 618 -60.82 8.33 6.89
N GLY A 619 -61.42 8.88 5.83
CA GLY A 619 -61.75 10.31 5.69
C GLY A 619 -63.18 10.74 6.01
N GLY A 620 -63.99 9.91 6.68
CA GLY A 620 -65.42 10.17 6.87
C GLY A 620 -65.93 10.00 8.31
N THR A 621 -65.80 11.01 9.16
CA THR A 621 -66.81 11.41 10.17
C THR A 621 -66.36 12.64 10.97
N LYS A 622 -66.74 13.83 10.49
CA LYS A 622 -66.82 15.06 11.32
C LYS A 622 -68.26 15.21 11.80
N GLN A 623 -68.50 15.09 13.11
CA GLN A 623 -69.65 15.72 13.75
C GLN A 623 -69.18 16.89 14.64
N ARG A 624 -69.62 18.08 14.26
CA ARG A 624 -69.59 19.33 15.03
C ARG A 624 -70.72 19.34 16.06
N LYS A 625 -70.43 19.81 17.28
CA LYS A 625 -71.26 20.63 18.22
C LYS A 625 -70.55 20.52 19.58
N GLY A 626 -70.32 21.54 20.39
CA GLY A 626 -70.69 22.94 20.46
C GLY A 626 -70.27 23.43 21.87
N LEU A 627 -70.07 24.74 22.02
CA LEU A 627 -69.66 25.44 23.25
C LEU A 627 -70.33 24.94 24.55
N LYS A 628 -69.57 24.96 25.66
CA LYS A 628 -69.89 25.78 26.86
C LYS A 628 -68.77 25.76 27.91
N ALA A 629 -68.58 26.93 28.51
CA ALA A 629 -67.70 27.25 29.62
C ALA A 629 -68.07 26.52 30.92
N ASN A 630 -67.09 26.22 31.79
CA ASN A 630 -67.07 26.77 33.15
C ASN A 630 -65.78 26.52 33.95
N LYS A 631 -65.36 27.59 34.63
CA LYS A 631 -64.63 27.66 35.91
C LYS A 631 -64.92 26.48 36.86
N LYS A 632 -63.90 25.91 37.51
CA LYS A 632 -63.51 26.16 38.93
C LYS A 632 -62.58 25.05 39.47
N ARG A 633 -61.62 25.54 40.26
CA ARG A 633 -60.77 24.91 41.29
C ARG A 633 -59.63 24.02 40.85
#